data_AF-A0A6I3UVD7-F1
#
_entry.id   AF-A0A6I3UVD7-F1
#
_cell.length_a   1.000
_cell.length_b   1.000
_cell.length_c   1.000
_cell.angle_alpha   90.00
_cell.angle_beta   90.00
_cell.angle_gamma   90.00
#
_symmetry.space_group_name_H-M   'P 1'
#
loop_
_entity.id
_entity.type
_entity.pdbx_description
1 polymer ?
#
loop_
_entity_poly.entity_id
_entity_poly.type
_entity_poly.pdbx_seq_one_letter_code
_entity_poly.pdbx_strand_id
1 'polypeptide(L)'
;DDWFDANFHNMVSVAIMLIIYGVAFIYLEKRNKAQAIEPTVTELDKLPYKTALYIGLFQVLALFPGTSRSGATIVGGLLNGTSRSVVTEFTFYLGIPVM
;
A
#
# COMPACT_ATOMS: atom_id res chain seq x y z
N ASP A 1 -10.02 4.42 18.59
CA ASP A 1 -10.82 5.06 17.53
C ASP A 1 -11.21 6.48 17.89
N ASP A 2 -12.02 6.73 18.92
CA ASP A 2 -12.53 8.08 19.25
C ASP A 2 -11.47 9.20 19.38
N TRP A 3 -10.38 8.94 20.11
CA TRP A 3 -9.29 9.92 20.25
C TRP A 3 -8.59 10.18 18.91
N PHE A 4 -8.38 9.13 18.11
CA PHE A 4 -7.64 9.25 16.85
C PHE A 4 -8.47 9.99 15.82
N ASP A 5 -9.76 9.69 15.71
CA ASP A 5 -10.67 10.43 14.84
C ASP A 5 -10.79 11.89 15.27
N ALA A 6 -10.93 12.18 16.57
CA ALA A 6 -11.03 13.54 17.07
C ALA A 6 -9.81 14.43 16.71
N ASN A 7 -8.61 13.83 16.57
CA ASN A 7 -7.39 14.58 16.31
C ASN A 7 -6.97 14.57 14.83
N PHE A 8 -7.23 13.48 14.10
CA PHE A 8 -6.73 13.28 12.74
C PHE A 8 -7.81 13.28 11.66
N HIS A 9 -9.09 13.19 12.01
CA HIS A 9 -10.18 13.17 11.02
C HIS A 9 -10.55 14.60 10.56
N ASN A 10 -9.67 15.20 9.77
CA ASN A 10 -9.88 16.52 9.19
C ASN A 10 -9.41 16.57 7.72
N MET A 11 -9.91 17.58 6.99
CA MET A 11 -9.64 17.74 5.56
C MET A 11 -8.14 17.86 5.26
N VAL A 12 -7.38 18.49 6.16
CA VAL A 12 -5.92 18.68 5.99
C VAL A 12 -5.20 17.34 6.05
N SER A 13 -5.52 16.49 7.02
CA SER A 13 -4.93 15.15 7.15
C SER A 13 -5.26 14.31 5.92
N VAL A 14 -6.52 14.34 5.47
CA VAL A 14 -6.94 13.62 4.27
C VAL A 14 -6.16 14.07 3.03
N ALA A 15 -6.07 15.39 2.81
CA ALA A 15 -5.33 15.94 1.68
C ALA A 15 -3.84 15.58 1.72
N ILE A 16 -3.20 15.67 2.89
CA ILE A 16 -1.80 15.31 3.09
C ILE A 16 -1.58 13.82 2.75
N MET A 17 -2.41 12.92 3.29
CA MET A 17 -2.24 11.48 3.05
C MET A 17 -2.44 11.12 1.57
N LEU A 18 -3.43 11.71 0.89
CA LEU A 18 -3.62 11.53 -0.55
C LEU A 18 -2.38 11.95 -1.36
N ILE A 19 -1.80 13.11 -1.03
CA ILE A 19 -0.59 13.62 -1.67
C ILE A 19 0.59 12.68 -1.41
N ILE A 20 0.79 12.25 -0.16
CA ILE A 20 1.90 11.36 0.22
C ILE A 20 1.87 10.08 -0.61
N TYR A 21 0.72 9.40 -0.68
CA TYR A 21 0.63 8.15 -1.44
C TYR A 21 0.71 8.37 -2.95
N GLY A 22 0.15 9.46 -3.47
CA GLY A 22 0.31 9.83 -4.88
C GLY A 22 1.78 10.05 -5.26
N VAL A 23 2.52 10.78 -4.43
CA VAL A 23 3.97 10.98 -4.61
C VAL A 23 4.74 9.66 -4.46
N ALA A 24 4.38 8.81 -3.49
CA ALA A 24 5.02 7.51 -3.30
C ALA A 24 4.87 6.62 -4.54
N PHE A 25 3.69 6.58 -5.16
CA PHE A 25 3.48 5.86 -6.42
C PHE A 25 4.37 6.36 -7.55
N ILE A 26 4.38 7.68 -7.77
CA ILE A 26 5.21 8.30 -8.82
C ILE A 26 6.69 8.02 -8.58
N TYR A 27 7.14 8.14 -7.34
CA TYR A 27 8.52 7.88 -6.95
C TYR A 27 8.90 6.41 -7.21
N LEU A 28 8.08 5.46 -6.76
CA LEU A 28 8.36 4.03 -6.95
C LEU A 28 8.39 3.64 -8.42
N GLU A 29 7.47 4.14 -9.23
CA GLU A 29 7.44 3.86 -10.66
C GLU A 29 8.66 4.43 -11.39
N LYS A 30 9.05 5.68 -11.07
CA LYS A 30 10.26 6.29 -11.62
C LYS A 30 11.52 5.55 -11.17
N ARG A 31 11.62 5.20 -9.89
CA ARG A 31 12.76 4.47 -9.33
C ARG A 31 12.91 3.10 -9.97
N ASN A 32 11.84 2.29 -9.99
CA ASN A 32 11.89 0.93 -10.53
C ASN A 32 12.27 0.94 -12.01
N LYS A 33 11.73 1.90 -12.78
CA LYS A 33 12.11 2.09 -14.19
C LYS A 33 13.56 2.54 -14.35
N ALA A 34 14.02 3.52 -13.56
CA ALA A 34 15.38 4.05 -13.67
C ALA A 34 16.46 3.04 -13.24
N GLN A 35 16.15 2.18 -12.27
CA GLN A 35 17.07 1.19 -11.72
C GLN A 35 16.89 -0.21 -12.33
N ALA A 36 16.01 -0.36 -13.33
CA ALA A 36 15.63 -1.65 -13.92
C ALA A 36 15.32 -2.73 -12.85
N ILE A 37 14.55 -2.33 -11.82
CA ILE A 37 14.16 -3.24 -10.74
C ILE A 37 13.06 -4.15 -11.28
N GLU A 38 13.39 -5.42 -11.44
CA GLU A 38 12.43 -6.46 -11.77
C GLU A 38 11.73 -6.99 -10.52
N PRO A 39 10.41 -7.25 -10.56
CA PRO A 39 9.69 -7.86 -9.46
C PRO A 39 10.15 -9.31 -9.25
N THR A 40 10.32 -9.69 -7.98
CA THR A 40 10.68 -11.05 -7.56
C THR A 40 9.46 -11.96 -7.41
N VAL A 41 8.28 -11.39 -7.12
CA VAL A 41 7.01 -12.10 -7.02
C VAL A 41 6.09 -11.65 -8.15
N THR A 42 5.92 -12.51 -9.15
CA THR A 42 5.15 -12.23 -10.36
C THR A 42 3.85 -13.01 -10.47
N GLU A 43 3.65 -14.01 -9.61
CA GLU A 43 2.44 -14.85 -9.56
C GLU A 43 1.86 -14.81 -8.14
N LEU A 44 0.53 -14.75 -8.03
CA LEU A 44 -0.17 -14.59 -6.75
C LEU A 44 -0.10 -15.83 -5.87
N ASP A 45 -0.23 -17.02 -6.47
CA ASP A 45 -0.15 -18.32 -5.81
C ASP A 45 1.24 -18.59 -5.19
N LYS A 46 2.28 -17.93 -5.72
CA LYS A 46 3.66 -17.97 -5.21
C LYS A 46 3.98 -16.85 -4.22
N LEU A 47 3.01 -16.05 -3.79
CA LEU A 47 3.23 -14.95 -2.86
C LEU A 47 3.67 -15.50 -1.47
N PRO A 48 4.90 -15.23 -1.01
CA PRO A 48 5.38 -15.77 0.26
C PRO A 48 4.58 -15.20 1.44
N TYR A 49 4.31 -16.02 2.46
CA TYR A 49 3.62 -15.54 3.68
C TYR A 49 4.34 -14.38 4.37
N LYS A 50 5.69 -14.34 4.30
CA LYS A 50 6.47 -13.21 4.80
C LYS A 50 6.14 -11.91 4.05
N THR A 51 5.95 -11.98 2.73
CA THR A 51 5.51 -10.85 1.91
C THR A 51 4.07 -10.45 2.24
N ALA A 52 3.16 -11.42 2.41
CA ALA A 52 1.79 -11.15 2.83
C ALA A 52 1.74 -10.41 4.17
N LEU A 53 2.52 -10.86 5.16
CA LEU A 53 2.64 -10.20 6.46
C LEU A 53 3.20 -8.78 6.32
N TYR A 54 4.23 -8.60 5.51
CA TYR A 54 4.81 -7.28 5.23
C TYR A 54 3.78 -6.31 4.62
N ILE A 55 2.99 -6.77 3.64
CA ILE A 55 1.88 -5.98 3.07
C ILE A 55 0.84 -5.65 4.14
N GLY A 56 0.52 -6.61 5.02
CA GLY A 56 -0.38 -6.38 6.16
C GLY A 56 0.13 -5.33 7.15
N LEU A 57 1.43 -5.29 7.41
CA LEU A 57 2.03 -4.23 8.24
C LEU A 57 1.88 -2.85 7.59
N PHE A 58 2.01 -2.76 6.26
CA PHE A 58 1.72 -1.54 5.52
C PHE A 58 0.24 -1.16 5.57
N GLN A 59 -0.68 -2.12 5.67
CA GLN A 59 -2.10 -1.84 5.84
C GLN A 59 -2.41 -1.10 7.13
N VAL A 60 -1.60 -1.24 8.19
CA VAL A 60 -1.78 -0.49 9.44
C VAL A 60 -1.69 1.02 9.21
N LEU A 61 -0.94 1.47 8.19
CA LEU A 61 -0.87 2.88 7.81
C LEU A 61 -2.23 3.42 7.33
N ALA A 62 -3.14 2.53 6.88
CA ALA A 62 -4.48 2.87 6.45
C ALA A 62 -5.40 3.35 7.59
N LEU A 63 -4.95 3.23 8.85
CA LEU A 63 -5.67 3.81 9.99
C LEU A 63 -5.73 5.34 9.89
N PHE A 64 -4.72 6.00 9.32
CA PHE A 64 -4.70 7.47 9.18
C PHE A 64 -5.78 7.96 8.20
N PRO A 65 -6.61 8.95 8.57
CA PRO A 65 -7.74 9.37 7.75
C PRO A 65 -7.28 9.93 6.40
N GLY A 66 -7.93 9.48 5.34
CA GLY A 66 -7.58 9.79 3.94
C GLY A 66 -6.41 8.99 3.39
N THR A 67 -5.83 8.07 4.15
CA THR A 67 -4.99 7.03 3.57
C THR A 67 -5.82 6.11 2.71
N SER A 68 -5.43 5.95 1.44
CA SER A 68 -5.96 4.88 0.62
C SER A 68 -5.43 3.54 1.14
N ARG A 69 -6.30 2.68 1.69
CA ARG A 69 -5.92 1.32 2.12
C ARG A 69 -5.24 0.56 0.99
N SER A 70 -5.82 0.60 -0.21
CA SER A 70 -5.23 -0.02 -1.38
C SER A 70 -3.90 0.64 -1.75
N GLY A 71 -3.81 1.96 -1.63
CA GLY A 71 -2.56 2.69 -1.81
C GLY A 71 -1.44 2.19 -0.87
N ALA A 72 -1.73 2.08 0.43
CA ALA A 72 -0.75 1.65 1.43
C ALA A 72 -0.23 0.23 1.20
N THR A 73 -1.15 -0.70 0.95
CA THR A 73 -0.82 -2.12 0.70
C THR A 73 -0.11 -2.33 -0.63
N ILE A 74 -0.53 -1.65 -1.70
CA ILE A 74 0.16 -1.70 -3.01
C ILE A 74 1.56 -1.12 -2.90
N VAL A 75 1.74 0.05 -2.28
CA VAL A 75 3.07 0.65 -2.06
C VAL A 75 3.96 -0.30 -1.26
N GLY A 76 3.44 -0.93 -0.21
CA GLY A 76 4.15 -1.93 0.58
C GLY A 76 4.62 -3.13 -0.24
N GLY A 77 3.73 -3.73 -1.05
CA GLY A 77 4.13 -4.88 -1.86
C GLY A 77 5.08 -4.51 -3.00
N LEU A 78 4.93 -3.34 -3.63
CA LEU A 78 5.88 -2.84 -4.63
C LEU A 78 7.28 -2.64 -4.02
N LEU A 79 7.36 -2.08 -2.80
CA LEU A 79 8.62 -1.93 -2.07
C LEU A 79 9.27 -3.28 -1.72
N ASN A 80 8.45 -4.29 -1.47
CA ASN A 80 8.91 -5.66 -1.18
C ASN A 80 9.12 -6.51 -2.45
N GLY A 81 9.15 -5.88 -3.64
CA GLY A 81 9.47 -6.55 -4.90
C GLY A 81 8.34 -7.38 -5.50
N THR A 82 7.09 -7.13 -5.12
CA THR A 82 5.91 -7.77 -5.74
C THR A 82 5.54 -7.00 -7.01
N SER A 83 5.15 -7.72 -8.07
CA SER A 83 4.68 -7.08 -9.29
C SER A 83 3.41 -6.26 -9.01
N ARG A 84 3.20 -5.18 -9.78
CA ARG A 84 2.00 -4.32 -9.63
C ARG A 84 0.72 -5.14 -9.75
N SER A 85 0.65 -6.07 -10.70
CA SER A 85 -0.54 -6.90 -10.91
C SER A 85 -0.82 -7.77 -9.70
N VAL A 86 0.18 -8.50 -9.18
CA VAL A 86 0.02 -9.41 -8.04
C VAL A 86 -0.35 -8.66 -6.77
N VAL A 87 0.35 -7.56 -6.44
CA VAL A 87 0.04 -6.83 -5.20
C VAL A 87 -1.34 -6.18 -5.27
N THR A 88 -1.77 -5.74 -6.46
CA THR A 88 -3.10 -5.16 -6.65
C THR A 88 -4.18 -6.21 -6.43
N GLU A 89 -4.01 -7.40 -7.02
CA GLU A 89 -4.94 -8.52 -6.82
C GLU A 89 -5.00 -8.97 -5.36
N PHE A 90 -3.84 -9.17 -4.73
CA PHE A 90 -3.75 -9.50 -3.30
C PHE A 90 -4.43 -8.45 -2.43
N THR A 91 -4.24 -7.16 -2.73
CA THR A 91 -4.86 -6.03 -2.02
C THR A 91 -6.38 -6.06 -2.11
N PHE A 92 -6.94 -6.45 -3.26
CA PHE A 92 -8.39 -6.59 -3.40
C PHE A 92 -8.93 -7.77 -2.59
N TYR A 93 -8.25 -8.93 -2.60
CA TYR A 93 -8.63 -10.06 -1.76
C TYR A 93 -8.51 -9.74 -0.26
N LEU A 94 -7.41 -9.10 0.14
CA LEU A 94 -7.21 -8.64 1.52
C LEU A 94 -8.30 -7.67 1.97
N GLY A 95 -8.87 -6.91 1.03
CA GLY A 95 -9.97 -6.03 1.31
C GLY A 95 -11.26 -6.74 1.72
N ILE A 96 -11.54 -7.95 1.23
CA ILE A 96 -12.81 -8.65 1.49
C ILE A 96 -13.09 -8.84 2.99
N PRO A 97 -12.17 -9.36 3.82
CA PRO A 97 -12.40 -9.50 5.26
C PRO A 97 -12.19 -8.22 6.07
N VAL A 98 -11.72 -7.13 5.47
CA VAL A 98 -11.35 -5.87 6.15
C VAL A 98 -12.41 -4.78 5.98
N MET A 99 -13.18 -4.82 4.88
CA MET A 99 -14.29 -3.90 4.58
C MET A 99 -15.56 -4.34 5.27
#